data_AF-A0A7S0I2C9-F1
#
_entry.id   AF-A0A7S0I2C9-F1
#
_cell.length_a   1.000
_cell.length_b   1.000
_cell.length_c   1.000
_cell.angle_alpha   90.00
_cell.angle_beta   90.00
_cell.angle_gamma   90.00
#
_symmetry.space_group_name_H-M   'P 1'
#
loop_
_entity.id
_entity.type
_entity.pdbx_description
1 polymer ?
#
loop_
_entity_poly.entity_id
_entity_poly.type
_entity_poly.pdbx_seq_one_letter_code
_entity_poly.pdbx_strand_id
1 'polypeptide(L)'
;GKTELEVTRYRECELTHGRVGMLASAGFLVQEKFHPLFSGDGGPAIDQFAKLPVIMWPLITIFIGGCESLRISKGWSNPNEPEHVFQKLLDNYVPGDIGFDPLGLKPTDPAEFRIMQTKELQNGRLGMLAAAGFLAQEAVSDTTWGTYWGLPDL
;
A
#
# COMPACT_ATOMS: atom_id res chain seq x y z
N GLY A 1 -7.07 16.52 24.00
CA GLY A 1 -7.12 15.32 23.14
C GLY A 1 -7.02 15.75 21.70
N LYS A 2 -6.65 14.84 20.77
CA LYS A 2 -6.73 15.12 19.31
C LYS A 2 -8.20 15.23 18.89
N THR A 3 -8.48 15.97 17.82
CA THR A 3 -9.84 16.10 17.27
C THR A 3 -10.28 14.82 16.54
N GLU A 4 -11.58 14.54 16.47
CA GLU A 4 -12.15 13.37 15.75
C GLU A 4 -11.70 13.32 14.28
N LEU A 5 -11.66 14.49 13.63
CA LEU A 5 -11.19 14.63 12.24
C LEU A 5 -9.73 14.23 12.09
N GLU A 6 -8.86 14.64 13.02
CA GLU A 6 -7.45 14.27 12.99
C GLU A 6 -7.25 12.77 13.20
N VAL A 7 -8.02 12.15 14.11
CA VAL A 7 -7.95 10.70 14.35
C VAL A 7 -8.39 9.93 13.11
N THR A 8 -9.49 10.33 12.50
CA THR A 8 -10.03 9.72 11.27
C THR A 8 -9.05 9.85 10.10
N ARG A 9 -8.38 11.01 9.98
CA ARG A 9 -7.31 11.22 9.00
C ARG A 9 -6.13 10.29 9.22
N TYR A 10 -5.61 10.18 10.45
CA TYR A 10 -4.51 9.26 10.74
C TYR A 10 -4.91 7.81 10.50
N ARG A 11 -6.18 7.46 10.75
CA ARG A 11 -6.71 6.13 10.48
C ARG A 11 -6.71 5.80 8.98
N GLU A 12 -7.17 6.73 8.14
CA GLU A 12 -7.12 6.59 6.68
C GLU A 12 -5.67 6.42 6.19
N CYS A 13 -4.74 7.26 6.68
CA CYS A 13 -3.33 7.18 6.31
C CYS A 13 -2.70 5.84 6.73
N GLU A 14 -2.94 5.39 7.96
CA GLU A 14 -2.41 4.12 8.45
C GLU A 14 -2.89 2.96 7.59
N LEU A 15 -4.16 2.97 7.20
CA LEU A 15 -4.76 1.90 6.44
C LEU A 15 -4.26 1.86 4.99
N THR A 16 -4.07 3.03 4.35
CA THR A 16 -3.51 3.09 2.99
C THR A 16 -2.06 2.62 2.96
N HIS A 17 -1.24 3.07 3.92
CA HIS A 17 0.15 2.62 4.03
C HIS A 17 0.23 1.14 4.42
N GLY A 18 -0.66 0.66 5.30
CA GLY A 18 -0.75 -0.74 5.68
C GLY A 18 -1.04 -1.64 4.48
N ARG A 19 -2.00 -1.27 3.63
CA ARG A 19 -2.32 -2.00 2.38
C ARG A 19 -1.13 -2.01 1.41
N VAL A 20 -0.50 -0.87 1.19
CA VAL A 20 0.67 -0.77 0.31
C VAL A 20 1.85 -1.58 0.88
N GLY A 21 2.08 -1.55 2.19
CA GLY A 21 3.14 -2.32 2.85
C GLY A 21 2.92 -3.84 2.78
N MET A 22 1.68 -4.32 2.91
CA MET A 22 1.35 -5.73 2.69
C MET A 22 1.63 -6.16 1.24
N LEU A 23 1.24 -5.34 0.26
CA LEU A 23 1.51 -5.62 -1.15
C LEU A 23 3.01 -5.58 -1.46
N ALA A 24 3.74 -4.61 -0.89
CA ALA A 24 5.18 -4.48 -1.07
C ALA A 24 5.94 -5.69 -0.49
N SER A 25 5.62 -6.09 0.74
CA SER A 25 6.26 -7.25 1.38
C SER A 25 5.97 -8.56 0.64
N ALA A 26 4.74 -8.78 0.19
CA ALA A 26 4.39 -9.94 -0.63
C ALA A 26 5.08 -9.89 -2.01
N GLY A 27 5.10 -8.72 -2.65
CA GLY A 27 5.77 -8.48 -3.93
C GLY A 27 7.25 -8.81 -3.85
N PHE A 28 7.93 -8.36 -2.80
CA PHE A 28 9.35 -8.62 -2.57
C PHE A 28 9.67 -10.12 -2.58
N LEU A 29 8.92 -10.91 -1.80
CA LEU A 29 9.13 -12.36 -1.68
C LEU A 29 8.81 -13.13 -2.98
N VAL A 30 7.79 -12.69 -3.72
CA VAL A 30 7.40 -13.33 -4.98
C VAL A 30 8.35 -12.95 -6.10
N GLN A 31 8.73 -11.68 -6.18
CA GLN A 31 9.55 -11.14 -7.24
C GLN A 31 10.95 -11.74 -7.19
N GLU A 32 11.55 -12.02 -6.04
CA GLU A 32 12.85 -12.71 -6.00
C GLU A 32 12.89 -14.06 -6.72
N LYS A 33 11.75 -14.76 -6.84
CA LYS A 33 11.69 -16.11 -7.40
C LYS A 33 10.96 -16.20 -8.75
N PHE A 34 10.12 -15.23 -9.06
CA PHE A 34 9.24 -15.30 -10.23
C PHE A 34 9.11 -13.94 -10.92
N HIS A 35 9.65 -13.85 -12.14
CA HIS A 35 9.62 -12.66 -12.99
C HIS A 35 8.88 -12.95 -14.31
N PRO A 36 7.56 -12.70 -14.38
CA PRO A 36 6.78 -13.03 -15.58
C PRO A 36 6.83 -11.97 -16.70
N LEU A 37 7.21 -10.74 -16.39
CA LEU A 37 7.01 -9.58 -17.28
C LEU A 37 8.30 -8.88 -17.75
N PHE A 38 9.40 -9.05 -17.02
CA PHE A 38 10.71 -8.49 -17.37
C PHE A 38 11.76 -9.58 -17.20
N SER A 39 12.78 -9.60 -18.05
CA SER A 39 13.95 -10.46 -17.87
C SER A 39 14.55 -10.11 -16.51
N GLY A 40 14.37 -11.00 -15.53
CA GLY A 40 14.89 -10.82 -14.19
C GLY A 40 16.40 -10.79 -14.23
N ASP A 41 16.97 -9.59 -14.37
CA ASP A 41 18.36 -9.38 -14.02
C ASP A 41 18.45 -9.61 -12.52
N GLY A 42 18.99 -10.76 -12.14
CA GLY A 42 19.27 -11.11 -10.76
C GLY A 42 20.03 -9.97 -10.07
N GLY A 43 19.65 -9.70 -8.83
CA GLY A 43 20.21 -8.62 -8.03
C GLY A 43 19.17 -8.00 -7.10
N PRO A 44 19.61 -7.11 -6.19
CA PRO A 44 18.77 -6.50 -5.18
C PRO A 44 17.52 -5.83 -5.76
N ALA A 45 16.35 -6.08 -5.16
CA ALA A 45 15.07 -5.53 -5.62
C ALA A 45 15.08 -3.98 -5.63
N ILE A 46 15.88 -3.35 -4.76
CA ILE A 46 16.03 -1.89 -4.69
C ILE A 46 16.51 -1.24 -6.01
N ASP A 47 17.38 -1.92 -6.76
CA ASP A 47 17.96 -1.39 -8.00
C ASP A 47 17.10 -1.67 -9.23
N GLN A 48 16.16 -2.62 -9.12
CA GLN A 48 15.32 -3.05 -10.25
C GLN A 48 14.36 -1.93 -10.69
N PHE A 49 13.87 -1.12 -9.76
CA PHE A 49 12.96 -0.02 -10.09
C PHE A 49 13.65 1.07 -10.93
N ALA A 50 14.91 1.39 -10.64
CA ALA A 50 15.68 2.38 -11.40
C ALA A 50 16.08 1.89 -12.81
N LYS A 51 16.19 0.56 -12.99
CA LYS A 51 16.52 -0.07 -14.28
C LYS A 51 15.33 -0.17 -15.25
N LEU A 52 14.12 0.20 -14.82
CA LEU A 52 12.95 0.17 -15.70
C LEU A 52 13.10 1.12 -16.90
N PRO A 53 12.57 0.75 -18.09
CA PRO A 53 12.64 1.60 -19.26
C PRO A 53 11.93 2.93 -18.99
N VAL A 54 12.50 4.04 -19.50
CA VAL A 54 12.06 5.41 -19.20
C VAL A 54 10.56 5.63 -19.42
N ILE A 55 9.95 4.92 -20.38
CA ILE A 55 8.51 5.00 -20.67
C ILE A 55 7.62 4.51 -19.53
N MET A 56 8.11 3.63 -18.65
CA MET A 56 7.33 3.09 -17.53
C MET A 56 7.09 4.13 -16.44
N TRP A 57 8.02 5.07 -16.23
CA TRP A 57 7.88 6.13 -15.23
C TRP A 57 6.63 7.01 -15.40
N PRO A 58 6.38 7.63 -16.59
CA PRO A 58 5.15 8.39 -16.79
C PRO A 58 3.91 7.49 -16.78
N LEU A 59 4.00 6.25 -17.28
CA LEU A 59 2.88 5.30 -17.30
C LEU A 59 2.42 4.92 -15.89
N ILE A 60 3.36 4.55 -15.02
CA ILE A 60 3.11 4.25 -13.60
C ILE A 60 2.55 5.47 -12.90
N THR A 61 3.14 6.65 -13.14
CA THR A 61 2.69 7.91 -12.51
C THR A 61 1.26 8.26 -12.91
N ILE A 62 0.91 8.15 -14.19
CA ILE A 62 -0.45 8.42 -14.68
C ILE A 62 -1.43 7.39 -14.11
N PHE A 63 -1.04 6.11 -14.09
CA PHE A 63 -1.89 5.06 -13.57
C PHE A 63 -2.18 5.21 -12.07
N ILE A 64 -1.12 5.35 -11.25
CA ILE A 64 -1.25 5.58 -9.81
C ILE A 64 -1.99 6.88 -9.54
N GLY A 65 -1.67 7.96 -10.27
CA GLY A 65 -2.35 9.24 -10.15
C GLY A 65 -3.84 9.16 -10.49
N GLY A 66 -4.22 8.37 -11.50
CA GLY A 66 -5.62 8.10 -11.84
C GLY A 66 -6.36 7.34 -10.74
N CYS A 67 -5.77 6.26 -10.21
CA CYS A 67 -6.33 5.51 -9.11
C CYS A 67 -6.47 6.35 -7.83
N GLU A 68 -5.46 7.14 -7.49
CA GLU A 68 -5.49 8.05 -6.35
C GLU A 68 -6.52 9.17 -6.54
N SER A 69 -6.68 9.71 -7.75
CA SER A 69 -7.71 10.71 -8.06
C SER A 69 -9.12 10.18 -7.80
N LEU A 70 -9.41 8.93 -8.22
CA LEU A 70 -10.70 8.28 -7.93
C LEU A 70 -10.93 8.06 -6.42
N ARG A 71 -9.86 7.76 -5.67
CA ARG A 71 -9.93 7.63 -4.21
C ARG A 71 -10.19 8.98 -3.55
N ILE A 72 -9.48 10.03 -3.95
CA ILE A 72 -9.61 11.39 -3.42
C ILE A 72 -11.04 11.89 -3.63
N SER A 73 -11.60 11.70 -4.82
CA SER A 73 -12.97 12.11 -5.15
C SER A 73 -14.04 11.42 -4.30
N LYS A 74 -13.77 10.25 -3.71
CA LYS A 74 -14.72 9.51 -2.87
C LYS A 74 -14.59 9.86 -1.38
N GLY A 75 -13.37 10.10 -0.90
CA GLY A 75 -13.09 10.20 0.54
C GLY A 75 -12.84 11.62 1.06
N TRP A 76 -12.50 12.58 0.19
CA TRP A 76 -12.04 13.91 0.59
C TRP A 76 -13.01 15.01 0.13
N SER A 77 -13.11 16.08 0.92
CA SER A 77 -13.95 17.24 0.58
C SER A 77 -13.48 17.91 -0.71
N ASN A 78 -14.41 18.26 -1.59
CA ASN A 78 -14.09 18.92 -2.85
C ASN A 78 -13.53 20.34 -2.61
N PRO A 79 -12.46 20.75 -3.31
CA PRO A 79 -11.91 22.11 -3.21
C PRO A 79 -12.88 23.21 -3.65
N ASN A 80 -13.95 22.87 -4.37
CA ASN A 80 -14.91 23.81 -4.94
C ASN A 80 -16.11 24.10 -4.01
N GLU A 81 -16.19 23.44 -2.85
CA GLU A 81 -17.26 23.66 -1.88
C GLU A 81 -16.91 24.80 -0.90
N PRO A 82 -17.87 25.66 -0.52
CA PRO A 82 -17.61 26.85 0.29
C PRO A 82 -17.11 26.55 1.71
N GLU A 83 -17.29 25.32 2.22
CA GLU A 83 -16.76 24.83 3.50
C GLU A 83 -15.56 23.88 3.33
N HIS A 84 -14.74 24.06 2.30
CA HIS A 84 -13.53 23.25 2.13
C HIS A 84 -12.55 23.52 3.29
N VAL A 85 -12.26 22.46 4.05
CA VAL A 85 -11.17 22.47 5.02
C VAL A 85 -10.07 21.61 4.41
N PHE A 86 -8.87 22.18 4.25
CA PHE A 86 -7.70 21.44 3.78
C PHE A 86 -7.54 20.18 4.62
N GLN A 87 -7.53 19.02 3.96
CA GLN A 87 -7.35 17.70 4.56
C GLN A 87 -8.52 17.18 5.43
N LYS A 88 -9.76 17.58 5.15
CA LYS A 88 -10.97 17.01 5.80
C LYS A 88 -11.54 15.83 4.98
N LEU A 89 -11.82 14.72 5.65
CA LEU A 89 -12.61 13.63 5.08
C LEU A 89 -14.11 13.96 5.14
N LEU A 90 -14.90 13.43 4.19
CA LEU A 90 -16.35 13.61 4.23
C LEU A 90 -16.95 12.99 5.50
N ASP A 91 -17.94 13.65 6.10
CA ASP A 91 -18.52 13.24 7.38
C ASP A 91 -19.28 11.90 7.30
N ASN A 92 -19.63 11.44 6.09
CA ASN A 92 -20.27 10.15 5.82
C ASN A 92 -19.31 9.06 5.30
N TYR A 93 -18.00 9.35 5.23
CA TYR A 93 -17.00 8.41 4.72
C TYR A 93 -16.41 7.56 5.84
N VAL A 94 -16.43 6.25 5.65
CA VAL A 94 -15.74 5.30 6.54
C VAL A 94 -14.29 5.17 6.06
N PRO A 95 -13.28 5.42 6.92
CA PRO A 95 -11.88 5.26 6.54
C PRO A 95 -11.60 3.88 5.94
N GLY A 96 -10.99 3.88 4.75
CA GLY A 96 -10.65 2.69 3.99
C GLY A 96 -11.72 2.16 3.03
N ASP A 97 -12.94 2.71 3.06
CA ASP A 97 -14.05 2.23 2.24
C ASP A 97 -14.09 2.93 0.88
N ILE A 98 -13.36 2.37 -0.09
CA ILE A 98 -13.35 2.85 -1.48
C ILE A 98 -14.49 2.24 -2.32
N GLY A 99 -15.37 1.43 -1.72
CA GLY A 99 -16.44 0.70 -2.42
C GLY A 99 -15.95 -0.43 -3.33
N PHE A 100 -14.78 -1.01 -3.04
CA PHE A 100 -14.21 -2.14 -3.77
C PHE A 100 -14.43 -3.44 -2.99
N ASP A 101 -15.54 -4.13 -3.26
CA ASP A 101 -15.83 -5.47 -2.76
C ASP A 101 -16.55 -6.29 -3.84
N PRO A 102 -15.83 -6.77 -4.88
CA PRO A 102 -16.44 -7.52 -5.98
C PRO A 102 -16.93 -8.91 -5.56
N LEU A 103 -16.44 -9.44 -4.42
CA LEU A 103 -16.77 -10.79 -3.94
C LEU A 103 -17.79 -10.77 -2.79
N GLY A 104 -18.23 -9.60 -2.33
CA GLY A 104 -19.22 -9.46 -1.26
C GLY A 104 -18.75 -10.06 0.07
N LEU A 105 -17.44 -10.07 0.33
CA LEU A 105 -16.86 -10.71 1.52
C LEU A 105 -16.98 -9.84 2.77
N LYS A 106 -17.50 -8.61 2.66
CA LYS A 106 -17.78 -7.73 3.79
C LYS A 106 -18.96 -8.28 4.62
N PRO A 107 -18.73 -8.68 5.89
CA PRO A 107 -19.78 -9.08 6.81
C PRO A 107 -20.76 -7.93 7.04
N THR A 108 -22.03 -8.27 7.17
CA THR A 108 -23.11 -7.33 7.48
C THR A 108 -23.20 -7.01 8.97
N ASP A 109 -22.64 -7.87 9.84
CA ASP A 109 -22.59 -7.65 11.29
C ASP A 109 -21.48 -6.64 11.67
N PRO A 110 -21.83 -5.54 12.38
CA PRO A 110 -20.85 -4.56 12.85
C PRO A 110 -19.76 -5.12 13.77
N ALA A 111 -20.01 -6.19 14.53
CA ALA A 111 -18.99 -6.78 15.39
C ALA A 111 -17.96 -7.58 14.58
N GLU A 112 -18.42 -8.43 13.67
CA GLU A 112 -17.56 -9.18 12.75
C GLU A 112 -16.74 -8.26 11.83
N PHE A 113 -17.35 -7.16 11.35
CA PHE A 113 -16.64 -6.16 10.54
C PHE A 113 -15.46 -5.53 11.30
N ARG A 114 -15.64 -5.17 12.58
CA ARG A 114 -14.56 -4.62 13.41
C ARG A 114 -13.42 -5.63 13.64
N ILE A 115 -13.76 -6.91 13.78
CA ILE A 115 -12.76 -7.98 13.91
C ILE A 115 -11.90 -8.05 12.64
N MET A 116 -12.53 -8.02 11.46
CA MET A 116 -11.77 -8.03 10.20
C MET A 116 -10.92 -6.77 10.03
N GLN A 117 -11.44 -5.58 10.36
CA GLN A 117 -10.65 -4.35 10.33
C GLN A 117 -9.43 -4.41 11.24
N THR A 118 -9.55 -5.07 12.40
CA THR A 118 -8.43 -5.26 13.32
C THR A 118 -7.40 -6.23 12.75
N LYS A 119 -7.85 -7.33 12.11
CA LYS A 119 -6.96 -8.26 11.40
C LYS A 119 -6.21 -7.56 10.26
N GLU A 120 -6.90 -6.78 9.44
CA GLU A 120 -6.28 -5.99 8.37
C GLU A 120 -5.24 -5.03 8.94
N LEU A 121 -5.57 -4.33 10.03
CA LEU A 121 -4.67 -3.38 10.65
C LEU A 121 -3.39 -4.02 11.20
N GLN A 122 -3.53 -5.14 11.90
CA GLN A 122 -2.41 -5.85 12.49
C GLN A 122 -1.47 -6.39 11.41
N ASN A 123 -2.02 -6.99 10.35
CA ASN A 123 -1.24 -7.43 9.21
C ASN A 123 -0.64 -6.26 8.43
N GLY A 124 -1.37 -5.14 8.30
CA GLY A 124 -0.89 -3.91 7.67
C GLY A 124 0.34 -3.33 8.37
N ARG A 125 0.31 -3.25 9.70
CA ARG A 125 1.46 -2.82 10.51
C ARG A 125 2.66 -3.75 10.36
N LEU A 126 2.42 -5.07 10.40
CA LEU A 126 3.47 -6.05 10.18
C LEU A 126 4.07 -5.94 8.77
N GLY A 127 3.22 -5.77 7.75
CA GLY A 127 3.63 -5.62 6.35
C GLY A 127 4.48 -4.38 6.12
N MET A 128 4.12 -3.24 6.73
CA MET A 128 4.95 -2.02 6.67
C MET A 128 6.34 -2.22 7.29
N LEU A 129 6.41 -2.89 8.45
CA LEU A 129 7.69 -3.20 9.10
C LEU A 129 8.51 -4.22 8.30
N ALA A 130 7.87 -5.23 7.71
CA ALA A 130 8.51 -6.23 6.87
C ALA A 130 9.10 -5.60 5.62
N ALA A 131 8.33 -4.78 4.89
CA ALA A 131 8.82 -4.07 3.72
C ALA A 131 10.02 -3.15 4.05
N ALA A 132 9.95 -2.40 5.14
CA ALA A 132 11.07 -1.58 5.59
C ALA A 132 12.30 -2.42 5.96
N GLY A 133 12.10 -3.58 6.61
CA GLY A 133 13.17 -4.51 6.96
C GLY A 133 13.85 -5.13 5.75
N PHE A 134 13.09 -5.58 4.75
CA PHE A 134 13.63 -6.12 3.51
C PHE A 134 14.48 -5.08 2.75
N LEU A 135 13.96 -3.86 2.60
CA LEU A 135 14.68 -2.75 1.97
C LEU A 135 15.97 -2.41 2.72
N ALA A 136 15.94 -2.36 4.05
CA ALA A 136 17.12 -2.07 4.85
C ALA A 136 18.17 -3.18 4.79
N GLN A 137 17.74 -4.45 4.73
CA GLN A 137 18.63 -5.60 4.63
C GLN A 137 19.32 -5.67 3.27
N GLU A 138 18.59 -5.46 2.18
CA GLU A 138 19.18 -5.38 0.84
C GLU A 138 20.15 -4.21 0.71
N ALA A 139 19.79 -3.02 1.23
CA ALA A 139 20.66 -1.84 1.14
C ALA A 139 21.99 -1.95 1.90
N VAL A 140 22.09 -2.86 2.88
CA VAL A 140 23.32 -3.11 3.64
C VAL A 140 24.09 -4.31 3.09
N SER A 141 23.38 -5.34 2.64
CA SER A 141 23.99 -6.60 2.23
C SER A 141 24.35 -6.62 0.75
N ASP A 142 23.75 -5.74 -0.07
CA ASP A 142 23.82 -5.72 -1.54
C ASP A 142 23.50 -7.08 -2.19
N THR A 143 22.78 -7.94 -1.46
CA THR A 143 22.33 -9.27 -1.89
C THR A 143 20.82 -9.39 -1.74
N THR A 144 20.18 -10.24 -2.54
CA THR A 144 18.75 -10.57 -2.39
C THR A 144 18.48 -11.12 -0.98
N TRP A 145 17.26 -10.93 -0.48
CA TRP A 145 16.90 -11.44 0.84
C TRP A 145 17.01 -12.97 0.89
N GLY A 146 16.59 -13.66 -0.18
CA GLY A 146 16.77 -15.10 -0.35
C GLY A 146 18.22 -15.56 -0.19
N THR A 147 19.18 -14.95 -0.89
CA THR A 147 20.60 -15.36 -0.80
C THR A 147 21.22 -15.10 0.55
N TYR A 148 20.84 -14.01 1.23
CA TYR A 148 21.31 -13.72 2.58
C TYR A 148 20.99 -14.87 3.55
N TRP A 149 19.82 -15.51 3.39
CA TRP A 149 19.40 -16.66 4.19
C TRP A 149 19.76 -18.02 3.60
N GLY A 150 20.61 -18.05 2.56
CA GLY A 150 21.10 -19.30 1.94
C GLY A 150 20.10 -19.98 1.02
N LEU A 151 19.04 -19.29 0.57
CA LEU A 151 18.20 -19.77 -0.52
C LEU A 151 18.91 -19.45 -1.85
N PRO A 152 18.99 -20.42 -2.79
CA PRO A 152 19.58 -20.16 -4.10
C PRO A 152 18.70 -19.15 -4.88
N ASP A 153 19.35 -18.14 -5.46
CA ASP A 153 18.78 -17.37 -6.56
C ASP A 153 18.58 -18.29 -7.77
N LEU A 154 17.48 -18.13 -8.49
CA LEU A 154 17.16 -18.90 -9.70
C LEU A 154 17.95 -18.41 -10.92
#